data_AF-A0A4Q2IZY9-F1
#
_entry.id   AF-A0A4Q2IZY9-F1
#
_cell.length_a   1.000
_cell.length_b   1.000
_cell.length_c   1.000
_cell.angle_alpha   90.00
_cell.angle_beta   90.00
_cell.angle_gamma   90.00
#
_symmetry.space_group_name_H-M   'P 1'
#
loop_
_entity.id
_entity.type
_entity.pdbx_description
1 polymer ?
#
loop_
_entity_poly.entity_id
_entity_poly.type
_entity_poly.pdbx_seq_one_letter_code
_entity_poly.pdbx_strand_id
1 'polypeptide(L)'
;MNQTQVKYARTRAQRIFESRKQALAVKHTTPAIRLSTEAKLAALKAGAFRIDATHDERRYGWSHCVIFTAERGEEIDKAALEAETAELTETYRKHEDELVLGDNEAALALLRAFEAADAA
;
A
#
# COMPACT_ATOMS: atom_id res chain seq x y z
N MET A 1 18.50 -23.74 -18.51
CA MET A 1 17.76 -22.56 -19.05
C MET A 1 18.73 -21.72 -19.88
N ASN A 2 18.32 -21.18 -21.03
CA ASN A 2 19.20 -20.30 -21.83
C ASN A 2 19.22 -18.86 -21.26
N GLN A 3 20.21 -18.04 -21.63
CA GLN A 3 20.35 -16.67 -21.11
C GLN A 3 19.11 -15.78 -21.34
N THR A 4 18.39 -16.01 -22.44
CA THR A 4 17.15 -15.29 -22.76
C THR A 4 16.01 -15.66 -21.81
N GLN A 5 15.90 -16.95 -21.47
CA GLN A 5 14.91 -17.46 -20.52
C GLN A 5 15.21 -16.96 -19.10
N VAL A 6 16.48 -16.88 -18.68
CA VAL A 6 16.89 -16.27 -17.39
C VAL A 6 16.48 -14.80 -17.32
N LYS A 7 16.76 -14.02 -18.38
CA LYS A 7 16.33 -12.62 -18.45
C LYS A 7 14.81 -12.49 -18.36
N TYR A 8 14.08 -13.32 -19.09
CA TYR A 8 12.62 -13.33 -19.06
C TYR A 8 12.06 -13.67 -17.68
N ALA A 9 12.60 -14.70 -17.02
CA ALA A 9 12.20 -15.09 -15.67
C ALA A 9 12.44 -13.96 -14.66
N ARG A 10 13.58 -13.27 -14.75
CA ARG A 10 13.90 -12.12 -13.89
C ARG A 10 12.94 -10.96 -14.09
N THR A 11 12.71 -10.53 -15.34
CA THR A 11 11.76 -9.44 -15.64
C THR A 11 10.35 -9.79 -15.15
N ARG A 12 9.95 -11.05 -15.29
CA ARG A 12 8.64 -11.52 -14.86
C ARG A 12 8.50 -11.56 -13.34
N ALA A 13 9.49 -12.08 -12.62
CA ALA A 13 9.53 -12.05 -11.16
C ALA A 13 9.48 -10.61 -10.62
N GLN A 14 10.24 -9.69 -11.22
CA GLN A 14 10.25 -8.28 -10.84
C GLN A 14 8.86 -7.64 -11.00
N ARG A 15 8.17 -7.91 -12.12
CA ARG A 15 6.83 -7.37 -12.36
C ARG A 15 5.82 -7.85 -11.30
N ILE A 16 5.89 -9.12 -10.93
CA ILE A 16 5.01 -9.70 -9.90
C ILE A 16 5.33 -9.10 -8.54
N PHE A 17 6.62 -8.95 -8.21
CA PHE A 17 7.06 -8.30 -6.97
C PHE A 17 6.52 -6.87 -6.86
N GLU A 18 6.65 -6.06 -7.91
CA GLU A 18 6.13 -4.70 -7.95
C GLU A 18 4.60 -4.64 -7.82
N SER A 19 3.90 -5.53 -8.53
CA SER A 19 2.43 -5.67 -8.44
C SER A 19 1.97 -5.97 -7.02
N ARG A 20 2.59 -6.95 -6.37
CA ARG A 20 2.27 -7.32 -4.99
C ARG A 20 2.63 -6.24 -3.99
N LYS A 21 3.77 -5.57 -4.16
CA LYS A 21 4.14 -4.45 -3.30
C LYS A 21 3.10 -3.34 -3.36
N GLN A 22 2.55 -3.06 -4.53
CA GLN A 22 1.43 -2.11 -4.68
C GLN A 22 0.15 -2.63 -4.03
N ALA A 23 -0.20 -3.91 -4.20
CA ALA A 23 -1.36 -4.51 -3.55
C ALA A 23 -1.26 -4.48 -2.01
N LEU A 24 -0.08 -4.73 -1.45
CA LEU A 24 0.22 -4.61 -0.03
C LEU A 24 0.06 -3.17 0.45
N ALA A 25 0.57 -2.20 -0.31
CA ALA A 25 0.40 -0.79 0.01
C ALA A 25 -1.09 -0.41 0.05
N VAL A 26 -1.89 -0.86 -0.92
CA VAL A 26 -3.35 -0.62 -0.93
C VAL A 26 -4.05 -1.31 0.24
N LYS A 27 -3.68 -2.55 0.56
CA LYS A 27 -4.26 -3.32 1.68
C LYS A 27 -4.05 -2.64 3.03
N HIS A 28 -2.87 -2.07 3.26
CA HIS A 28 -2.50 -1.42 4.51
C HIS A 28 -2.77 0.09 4.53
N THR A 29 -3.31 0.64 3.43
CA THR A 29 -3.71 2.05 3.35
C THR A 29 -5.21 2.18 3.48
N THR A 30 -5.66 2.81 4.55
CA THR A 30 -7.04 3.24 4.68
C THR A 30 -7.21 4.55 3.90
N PRO A 31 -8.06 4.59 2.85
CA PRO A 31 -8.21 5.77 2.03
C PRO A 31 -8.86 6.91 2.82
N ALA A 32 -8.41 8.13 2.52
CA ALA A 32 -9.03 9.34 3.03
C ALA A 32 -10.49 9.41 2.56
N ILE A 33 -11.39 9.76 3.49
CA ILE A 33 -12.78 10.07 3.15
C ILE A 33 -12.92 11.58 3.19
N ARG A 34 -13.23 12.16 2.03
CA ARG A 34 -13.56 13.58 1.89
C ARG A 34 -15.01 13.70 1.49
N LEU A 35 -15.77 14.52 2.21
CA LEU A 35 -17.15 14.77 1.87
C LEU A 35 -17.22 15.73 0.68
N SER A 36 -18.16 15.51 -0.22
CA SER A 36 -18.53 16.49 -1.24
C SER A 36 -19.12 17.74 -0.58
N THR A 37 -19.16 18.87 -1.29
CA THR A 37 -19.73 20.13 -0.76
C THR A 37 -21.19 19.95 -0.31
N GLU A 38 -21.98 19.19 -1.05
CA GLU A 38 -23.38 18.90 -0.69
C GLU A 38 -23.47 18.05 0.59
N ALA A 39 -22.63 17.02 0.71
CA ALA A 39 -22.58 16.18 1.89
C ALA A 39 -22.09 16.96 3.13
N LYS A 40 -21.19 17.93 2.95
CA LYS A 40 -20.77 18.86 4.02
C LYS A 40 -21.92 19.73 4.50
N LEU A 41 -22.71 20.29 3.57
CA LEU A 41 -23.88 21.09 3.92
C LEU A 41 -24.95 20.25 4.64
N ALA A 42 -25.15 19.00 4.22
CA ALA A 42 -26.04 18.07 4.91
C ALA A 42 -25.53 17.73 6.32
N ALA A 43 -24.23 17.45 6.48
CA ALA A 43 -23.61 17.18 7.78
C ALA A 43 -23.68 18.39 8.73
N LEU A 44 -23.50 19.61 8.22
CA LEU A 44 -23.70 20.85 8.99
C LEU A 44 -25.14 20.97 9.50
N LYS A 45 -26.14 20.74 8.62
CA LYS A 45 -27.56 20.79 9.01
C LYS A 45 -27.93 19.70 10.01
N ALA A 46 -27.29 18.53 9.92
CA ALA A 46 -27.52 17.41 10.82
C ALA A 46 -26.72 17.48 12.14
N GLY A 47 -25.87 18.48 12.33
CA GLY A 47 -25.00 18.58 13.50
C GLY A 47 -23.87 17.54 13.54
N ALA A 48 -23.57 16.88 12.41
CA ALA A 48 -22.54 15.84 12.29
C ALA A 48 -21.14 16.45 12.07
N PHE A 49 -20.73 17.33 12.97
CA PHE A 49 -19.42 17.99 12.96
C PHE A 49 -18.96 18.33 14.37
N ARG A 50 -17.65 18.51 14.54
CA ARG A 50 -17.05 19.07 15.75
C ARG A 50 -16.30 20.34 15.38
N ILE A 51 -16.28 21.30 16.29
CA ILE A 51 -15.46 22.50 16.14
C ILE A 51 -14.15 22.24 16.90
N ASP A 52 -13.04 22.30 16.20
CA ASP A 52 -11.73 22.27 16.84
C ASP A 52 -11.33 23.70 17.20
N ALA A 53 -11.39 23.99 18.50
CA ALA A 53 -11.03 25.29 19.06
C ALA A 53 -9.51 25.52 19.13
N THR A 54 -8.72 24.48 18.88
CA THR A 54 -7.26 24.49 19.02
C THR A 54 -6.52 24.44 17.68
N HIS A 55 -7.24 24.33 16.56
CA HIS A 55 -6.66 24.01 15.25
C HIS A 55 -5.71 25.08 14.70
N ASP A 56 -5.79 26.33 15.19
CA ASP A 56 -4.82 27.38 14.87
C ASP A 56 -4.91 28.51 15.91
N GLU A 57 -4.30 28.35 17.08
CA GLU A 57 -4.03 29.49 17.96
C GLU A 57 -2.90 30.33 17.35
N ARG A 58 -3.27 31.29 16.49
CA ARG A 58 -2.31 32.25 15.95
C ARG A 58 -2.16 33.41 16.94
N ARG A 59 -0.96 34.00 16.95
CA ARG A 59 -0.54 35.10 17.86
C ARG A 59 -1.52 36.30 17.94
N TYR A 60 -2.45 36.45 16.99
CA TYR A 60 -3.45 37.52 16.94
C TYR A 60 -4.84 37.09 16.42
N GLY A 61 -5.25 35.84 16.63
CA GLY A 61 -6.61 35.43 16.28
C GLY A 61 -6.90 33.96 16.51
N TRP A 62 -8.15 33.65 16.83
CA TRP A 62 -8.68 32.31 16.88
C TRP A 62 -9.38 31.98 15.56
N SER A 63 -8.88 30.99 14.82
CA SER A 63 -9.65 30.37 13.73
C SER A 63 -10.15 29.01 14.18
N HIS A 64 -11.48 28.86 14.18
CA HIS A 64 -12.14 27.61 14.50
C HIS A 64 -12.34 26.81 13.20
N CYS A 65 -11.86 25.57 13.16
CA CYS A 65 -12.07 24.69 12.02
C CYS A 65 -13.26 23.75 12.28
N VAL A 66 -14.14 23.62 11.29
CA VAL A 66 -15.20 22.61 11.29
C VAL A 66 -14.59 21.29 10.84
N ILE A 67 -14.58 20.31 11.73
CA ILE A 67 -14.17 18.94 11.43
C ILE A 67 -15.43 18.10 11.28
N PHE A 68 -15.66 17.62 10.07
CA PHE A 68 -16.75 16.68 9.81
C PHE A 68 -16.40 15.32 10.39
N THR A 69 -17.30 14.74 11.19
CA THR A 69 -17.05 13.47 11.87
C THR A 69 -16.89 12.29 10.90
N ALA A 70 -17.47 12.41 9.71
CA ALA A 70 -17.35 11.42 8.65
C ALA A 70 -16.10 11.59 7.77
N GLU A 71 -15.40 12.72 7.83
CA GLU A 71 -14.11 12.86 7.15
C GLU A 71 -13.00 12.20 7.95
N ARG A 72 -12.15 11.43 7.28
CA ARG A 72 -10.94 10.86 7.86
C ARG A 72 -9.76 11.08 6.94
N GLY A 73 -8.59 11.28 7.55
CA GLY A 73 -7.33 11.30 6.83
C GLY A 73 -7.00 9.93 6.25
N GLU A 74 -6.06 9.91 5.32
CA GLU A 74 -5.41 8.68 4.92
C GLU A 74 -4.58 8.17 6.09
N GLU A 75 -4.71 6.88 6.40
CA GLU A 75 -3.96 6.23 7.47
C GLU A 75 -3.27 5.01 6.88
N ILE A 76 -1.96 4.91 7.14
CA ILE A 76 -1.13 3.81 6.63
C ILE A 76 -0.60 3.06 7.85
N ASP A 77 -0.88 1.76 7.94
CA ASP A 77 -0.22 0.89 8.90
C ASP A 77 1.20 0.57 8.40
N LYS A 78 2.13 1.48 8.71
CA LYS A 78 3.53 1.36 8.28
C LYS A 78 4.20 0.11 8.83
N ALA A 79 3.90 -0.29 10.05
CA ALA A 79 4.56 -1.43 10.69
C ALA A 79 4.13 -2.76 10.03
N ALA A 80 2.83 -2.94 9.79
CA ALA A 80 2.34 -4.11 9.08
C ALA A 80 2.80 -4.15 7.62
N LEU A 81 2.82 -2.99 6.94
CA LEU A 81 3.34 -2.86 5.59
C LEU A 81 4.83 -3.21 5.49
N GLU A 82 5.66 -2.71 6.41
CA GLU A 82 7.10 -2.99 6.44
C GLU A 82 7.37 -4.48 6.70
N ALA A 83 6.61 -5.13 7.60
CA ALA A 83 6.74 -6.55 7.87
C ALA A 83 6.39 -7.40 6.63
N GLU A 84 5.21 -7.22 6.04
CA GLU A 84 4.78 -7.99 4.87
C GLU A 84 5.65 -7.71 3.62
N THR A 85 6.16 -6.47 3.46
CA THR A 85 7.10 -6.15 2.37
C THR A 85 8.49 -6.72 2.59
N ALA A 86 8.95 -6.88 3.84
CA ALA A 86 10.22 -7.53 4.14
C ALA A 86 10.19 -9.01 3.77
N GLU A 87 9.12 -9.73 4.13
CA GLU A 87 8.92 -11.14 3.75
C GLU A 87 8.86 -11.34 2.23
N LEU A 88 8.12 -10.46 1.54
CA LEU A 88 8.05 -10.47 0.08
C LEU A 88 9.42 -10.22 -0.57
N THR A 89 10.20 -9.28 -0.01
CA THR A 89 11.55 -8.95 -0.49
C THR A 89 12.52 -10.10 -0.27
N GLU A 90 12.44 -10.79 0.87
CA GLU A 90 13.28 -11.95 1.16
C GLU A 90 12.98 -13.10 0.19
N THR A 91 11.70 -13.34 -0.09
CA THR A 91 11.28 -14.38 -1.04
C THR A 91 11.73 -14.05 -2.46
N TYR A 92 11.66 -12.78 -2.87
CA TYR A 92 12.20 -12.31 -4.15
C TYR A 92 13.72 -12.48 -4.25
N ARG A 93 14.46 -12.16 -3.18
CA ARG A 93 15.92 -12.35 -3.13
C ARG A 93 16.32 -13.81 -3.26
N LYS A 94 15.65 -14.71 -2.53
CA LYS A 94 15.86 -16.17 -2.66
C LYS A 94 15.65 -16.63 -4.11
N HIS A 95 14.63 -16.10 -4.78
CA HIS A 95 14.40 -16.41 -6.19
C HIS A 95 15.52 -15.86 -7.11
N GLU A 96 16.00 -14.64 -6.90
CA GLU A 96 17.14 -14.10 -7.67
C GLU A 96 18.42 -14.91 -7.43
N ASP A 97 18.70 -15.30 -6.18
CA ASP A 97 19.88 -16.10 -5.84
C ASP A 97 19.85 -17.46 -6.54
N GLU A 98 18.71 -18.16 -6.53
CA GLU A 98 18.54 -19.44 -7.23
C GLU A 98 18.66 -19.30 -8.77
N LEU A 99 18.18 -18.19 -9.34
CA LEU A 99 18.37 -17.87 -10.76
C LEU A 99 19.85 -17.63 -11.11
N VAL A 100 20.63 -17.06 -10.20
CA VAL A 100 22.07 -16.78 -10.38
C VAL A 100 22.91 -18.04 -10.17
N LEU A 101 22.57 -18.87 -9.19
CA LEU A 101 23.24 -20.14 -8.89
C LEU A 101 23.01 -21.21 -9.98
N GLY A 102 22.04 -21.00 -10.87
CA GLY A 102 21.83 -21.82 -12.06
C GLY A 102 20.93 -23.03 -11.82
N ASP A 103 20.33 -23.15 -10.63
CA ASP A 103 19.34 -24.19 -10.34
C ASP A 103 17.97 -23.78 -10.92
N ASN A 104 17.86 -24.00 -12.22
CA ASN A 104 16.74 -23.50 -13.02
C ASN A 104 15.40 -24.15 -12.66
N GLU A 105 15.41 -25.38 -12.14
CA GLU A 105 14.18 -26.07 -11.72
C GLU A 105 13.66 -25.48 -10.40
N ALA A 106 14.55 -25.25 -9.44
CA ALA A 106 14.22 -24.58 -8.18
C ALA A 106 13.70 -23.15 -8.43
N ALA A 107 14.38 -22.39 -9.29
CA ALA A 107 13.98 -21.05 -9.67
C ALA A 107 12.59 -21.00 -10.34
N LEU A 108 12.27 -21.93 -11.24
CA LEU A 108 10.96 -21.99 -11.88
C LEU A 108 9.85 -22.44 -10.92
N ALA A 109 10.15 -23.35 -9.98
CA ALA A 109 9.22 -23.75 -8.93
C ALA A 109 8.88 -22.57 -8.00
N LEU A 110 9.90 -21.79 -7.61
CA LEU A 110 9.73 -20.57 -6.83
C LEU A 110 8.93 -19.53 -7.61
N LEU A 111 9.18 -19.34 -8.91
CA LEU A 111 8.41 -18.40 -9.75
C LEU A 111 6.93 -18.79 -9.80
N ARG A 112 6.64 -20.09 -9.98
CA ARG A 112 5.26 -20.59 -10.01
C ARG A 112 4.57 -20.45 -8.66
N ALA A 113 5.26 -20.68 -7.55
CA ALA A 113 4.72 -20.40 -6.22
C ALA A 113 4.47 -18.90 -6.01
N PHE A 114 5.38 -18.06 -6.53
CA PHE A 114 5.25 -16.61 -6.56
C PHE A 114 4.13 -16.12 -7.48
N GLU A 115 3.74 -16.88 -8.50
CA GLU A 115 2.57 -16.57 -9.34
C GLU A 115 1.27 -17.05 -8.67
N ALA A 116 1.28 -18.26 -8.10
CA ALA A 116 0.09 -18.87 -7.50
C ALA A 116 -0.46 -18.05 -6.32
N ALA A 117 0.41 -17.47 -5.49
CA ALA A 117 -0.02 -16.63 -4.38
C ALA A 117 -0.46 -15.20 -4.81
N ASP A 118 -0.34 -14.83 -6.11
CA ASP A 118 -0.74 -13.51 -6.65
C ASP A 118 -2.14 -13.59 -7.26
N ALA A 119 -2.53 -14.79 -7.69
CA ALA A 119 -3.85 -15.10 -8.24
C ALA A 119 -4.90 -15.47 -7.17
N ALA A 120 -4.50 -15.51 -5.90
CA ALA A 120 -5.37 -15.82 -4.75
C ALA A 120 -5.75 -14.53 -4.00
#